data_AF-A0A0R3UIH6-F1
#
_entry.id   AF-A0A0R3UIH6-F1
#
_cell.length_a   1.000
_cell.length_b   1.000
_cell.length_c   1.000
_cell.angle_alpha   90.00
_cell.angle_beta   90.00
_cell.angle_gamma   90.00
#
_symmetry.space_group_name_H-M   'P 1'
#
loop_
_entity.id
_entity.type
_entity.pdbx_description
1 polymer ?
#
loop_
_entity_poly.entity_id
_entity_poly.type
_entity_poly.pdbx_seq_one_letter_code
_entity_poly.pdbx_strand_id
1 'polypeptide(L)'
;MKDSEYGSAKADVDIRKRAGELSEDEIEKIVTVMTNPRQYKIPNWFLNRQKDIEDGKHSQLLAQALDSKLREDLERLKKIRAHRGLRHYWGLRVRGQHTKTTGRRGRTVGVSKKK
;
A
#
# COMPACT_ATOMS: atom_id res chain seq x y z
N MET A 1 2.67 -10.65 0.61
CA MET A 1 2.88 -12.12 0.65
C MET A 1 2.00 -12.85 -0.36
N LYS A 2 0.69 -12.58 -0.45
CA LYS A 2 -0.18 -13.18 -1.49
C LYS A 2 0.16 -12.72 -2.92
N ASP A 3 0.59 -11.46 -3.09
CA ASP A 3 0.92 -10.89 -4.41
C ASP A 3 2.17 -11.49 -5.04
N SER A 4 3.18 -11.84 -4.23
CA SER A 4 4.43 -12.44 -4.70
C SER A 4 4.24 -13.89 -5.15
N GLU A 5 3.43 -14.67 -4.44
CA GLU A 5 3.12 -16.06 -4.81
C GLU A 5 2.35 -16.14 -6.13
N TYR A 6 1.42 -15.20 -6.35
CA TYR A 6 0.63 -15.15 -7.57
C TYR A 6 1.45 -14.67 -8.78
N GLY A 7 2.42 -13.78 -8.56
CA GLY A 7 3.37 -13.33 -9.58
C GLY A 7 4.24 -14.47 -10.11
N SER A 8 4.86 -15.25 -9.22
CA SER A 8 5.70 -16.40 -9.60
C SER A 8 4.91 -17.50 -10.31
N ALA A 9 3.69 -17.81 -9.84
CA ALA A 9 2.82 -18.79 -10.48
C ALA A 9 2.37 -18.39 -11.90
N LYS A 10 2.32 -17.09 -12.19
CA LYS A 10 1.97 -16.56 -13.52
C LYS A 10 3.18 -16.31 -14.42
N ALA A 11 4.36 -16.13 -13.83
CA ALA A 11 5.63 -15.99 -14.53
C ALA A 11 6.25 -17.35 -14.92
N ASP A 12 5.58 -18.47 -14.60
CA ASP A 12 6.07 -19.85 -14.79
C ASP A 12 7.41 -20.12 -14.08
N VAL A 13 7.57 -19.50 -12.89
CA VAL A 13 8.74 -19.66 -12.04
C VAL A 13 8.39 -20.57 -10.87
N ASP A 14 9.26 -21.54 -10.58
CA ASP A 14 9.07 -22.45 -9.46
C ASP A 14 9.10 -21.71 -8.12
N ILE A 15 7.99 -21.77 -7.39
CA ILE A 15 7.75 -21.11 -6.11
C ILE A 15 8.66 -21.66 -5.00
N ARG A 16 9.22 -22.88 -5.17
CA ARG A 16 10.09 -23.53 -4.19
C ARG A 16 11.57 -23.19 -4.35
N LYS A 17 11.98 -22.61 -5.48
CA LYS A 17 13.36 -22.17 -5.69
C LYS A 17 13.69 -21.03 -4.73
N ARG A 18 14.95 -20.95 -4.28
CA ARG A 18 15.39 -19.83 -3.43
C ARG A 18 15.54 -18.57 -4.27
N ALA A 19 15.21 -17.42 -3.70
CA ALA A 19 15.27 -16.13 -4.41
C ALA A 19 16.66 -15.80 -4.99
N GLY A 20 17.74 -16.36 -4.44
CA GLY A 20 19.10 -16.18 -4.95
C GLY A 20 19.52 -17.15 -6.07
N GLU A 21 18.69 -18.12 -6.42
CA GLU A 21 18.93 -19.11 -7.49
C GLU A 21 18.17 -18.74 -8.79
N LEU A 22 17.44 -17.62 -8.78
CA LEU A 22 16.68 -17.14 -9.91
C LEU A 22 17.63 -16.57 -10.97
N SER A 23 17.39 -16.92 -12.24
CA SER A 23 18.11 -16.30 -13.35
C SER A 23 17.60 -14.88 -13.59
N GLU A 24 18.43 -14.03 -14.20
CA GLU A 24 18.03 -12.66 -14.55
C GLU A 24 16.77 -12.64 -15.45
N ASP A 25 16.66 -13.61 -16.37
CA ASP A 25 15.49 -13.77 -17.24
C ASP A 25 14.20 -14.10 -16.45
N GLU A 26 14.29 -14.90 -15.39
CA GLU A 26 13.16 -15.20 -14.50
C GLU A 26 12.75 -13.96 -13.71
N ILE A 27 13.71 -13.13 -13.29
CA ILE A 27 13.46 -11.87 -12.59
C ILE A 27 12.74 -10.89 -13.51
N GLU A 28 13.21 -10.71 -14.75
CA GLU A 28 12.59 -9.80 -15.71
C GLU A 28 11.14 -10.21 -16.04
N LYS A 29 10.87 -11.51 -16.17
CA LYS A 29 9.50 -12.04 -16.32
C LYS A 29 8.61 -11.69 -15.14
N ILE A 30 9.11 -11.79 -13.91
CA ILE A 30 8.32 -11.41 -12.72
C ILE A 30 8.04 -9.91 -12.73
N VAL A 31 9.03 -9.07 -13.04
CA VAL A 31 8.88 -7.61 -13.08
C VAL A 31 7.86 -7.18 -14.14
N THR A 32 7.88 -7.81 -15.32
CA THR A 32 6.91 -7.53 -16.40
C THR A 32 5.49 -7.93 -16.01
N VAL A 33 5.31 -9.08 -15.35
CA VAL A 33 4.02 -9.52 -14.79
C VAL A 33 3.50 -8.53 -13.74
N MET A 34 4.36 -8.06 -12.85
CA MET A 34 4.00 -7.10 -11.80
C MET A 34 3.64 -5.72 -12.35
N THR A 35 4.30 -5.28 -13.41
CA THR A 35 4.05 -3.98 -14.04
C THR A 35 2.76 -4.00 -14.85
N ASN A 36 2.45 -5.10 -15.54
CA ASN A 36 1.28 -5.21 -16.41
C ASN A 36 0.38 -6.42 -16.08
N PRO A 37 -0.19 -6.49 -14.86
CA PRO A 37 -0.89 -7.68 -14.39
C PRO A 37 -2.12 -8.06 -15.22
N ARG A 38 -2.76 -7.09 -15.89
CA ARG A 38 -3.94 -7.32 -16.74
C ARG A 38 -3.62 -8.17 -17.98
N GLN A 39 -2.41 -8.03 -18.52
CA GLN A 39 -2.00 -8.80 -19.72
C GLN A 39 -1.85 -10.30 -19.39
N TYR A 40 -1.52 -10.61 -18.14
CA TYR A 40 -1.35 -11.98 -17.62
C TYR A 40 -2.63 -12.57 -17.01
N LYS A 41 -3.80 -12.05 -17.40
CA LYS A 41 -5.12 -12.53 -16.97
C LYS A 41 -5.34 -12.48 -15.44
N ILE A 42 -4.73 -11.52 -14.75
CA ILE A 42 -4.98 -11.30 -13.31
C ILE A 42 -6.32 -10.56 -13.15
N PRO A 43 -7.25 -11.05 -12.31
CA PRO A 43 -8.54 -10.40 -12.10
C PRO A 43 -8.44 -9.00 -11.48
N ASN A 44 -9.39 -8.12 -11.82
CA ASN A 44 -9.40 -6.75 -11.32
C ASN A 44 -9.48 -6.64 -9.79
N TRP A 45 -10.17 -7.58 -9.12
CA TRP A 45 -10.31 -7.59 -7.66
C TRP A 45 -8.99 -7.81 -6.92
N PHE A 46 -7.96 -8.31 -7.62
CA PHE A 46 -6.62 -8.54 -7.08
C PHE A 46 -5.75 -7.29 -7.12
N LEU A 47 -6.09 -6.29 -7.95
CA LEU A 47 -5.29 -5.09 -8.12
C LEU A 47 -5.43 -4.15 -6.92
N ASN A 48 -4.33 -3.49 -6.54
CA ASN A 48 -4.27 -2.60 -5.38
C ASN A 48 -4.99 -1.25 -5.58
N ARG A 49 -5.14 -0.79 -6.83
CA ARG A 49 -5.87 0.43 -7.17
C ARG A 49 -6.92 0.14 -8.25
N GLN A 50 -8.15 0.00 -7.80
CA GLN A 50 -9.29 -0.28 -8.66
C GLN A 50 -10.13 0.98 -8.87
N LYS A 51 -10.59 1.18 -10.11
CA LYS A 51 -11.48 2.29 -10.50
C LYS A 51 -10.95 3.64 -9.98
N ASP A 52 -9.79 4.01 -10.52
CA ASP A 52 -9.16 5.28 -10.17
C ASP A 52 -10.13 6.47 -10.39
N ILE A 53 -10.03 7.49 -9.54
CA ILE A 53 -10.97 8.63 -9.54
C ILE A 53 -10.74 9.56 -10.74
N GLU A 54 -9.50 9.66 -11.23
CA GLU A 54 -9.14 10.52 -12.36
C GLU A 54 -9.36 9.78 -13.67
N ASP A 55 -8.76 8.59 -13.81
CA ASP A 55 -8.73 7.88 -15.09
C ASP A 55 -9.81 6.78 -15.22
N GLY A 56 -10.44 6.37 -14.11
CA GLY A 56 -11.38 5.24 -14.09
C GLY A 56 -10.73 3.87 -14.31
N LYS A 57 -9.43 3.82 -14.60
CA LYS A 57 -8.69 2.58 -14.90
C LYS A 57 -8.38 1.79 -13.64
N HIS A 58 -8.11 0.50 -13.83
CA HIS A 58 -7.59 -0.39 -12.79
C HIS A 58 -6.09 -0.61 -13.04
N SER A 59 -5.28 -0.38 -12.02
CA SER A 59 -3.81 -0.46 -12.09
C SER A 59 -3.24 -1.12 -10.84
N GLN A 60 -2.03 -1.66 -10.98
CA GLN A 60 -1.19 -2.06 -9.86
C GLN A 60 -0.10 -0.99 -9.70
N LEU A 61 -0.11 -0.29 -8.57
CA LEU A 61 0.92 0.68 -8.25
C LEU A 61 2.11 0.02 -7.57
N LEU A 62 3.32 0.42 -7.95
CA LEU A 62 4.58 -0.08 -7.40
C LEU A 62 5.34 1.05 -6.69
N ALA A 63 5.90 0.75 -5.52
CA ALA A 63 6.82 1.60 -4.75
C ALA A 63 6.49 3.11 -4.81
N GLN A 64 7.31 3.90 -5.50
CA GLN A 64 7.20 5.36 -5.59
C GLN A 64 5.85 5.83 -6.15
N ALA A 65 5.27 5.10 -7.10
CA ALA A 65 3.97 5.46 -7.67
C ALA A 65 2.83 5.34 -6.64
N LEU A 66 2.96 4.42 -5.69
CA LEU A 66 2.00 4.25 -4.60
C LEU A 66 2.03 5.44 -3.65
N ASP A 67 3.22 5.89 -3.26
CA ASP A 67 3.39 7.04 -2.35
C ASP A 67 2.92 8.35 -3.00
N SER A 68 3.26 8.57 -4.28
CA SER A 68 2.80 9.74 -5.04
C SER A 68 1.27 9.77 -5.12
N LYS A 69 0.63 8.65 -5.47
CA LYS A 69 -0.84 8.58 -5.58
C LYS A 69 -1.53 8.75 -4.22
N LEU A 70 -0.96 8.20 -3.14
CA LEU A 70 -1.47 8.42 -1.80
C LEU A 70 -1.42 9.91 -1.42
N ARG A 71 -0.34 10.60 -1.78
CA ARG A 71 -0.19 12.03 -1.53
C ARG A 71 -1.21 12.85 -2.32
N GLU A 72 -1.38 12.57 -3.61
CA GLU A 72 -2.39 13.21 -4.46
C GLU A 72 -3.81 13.05 -3.88
N ASP A 73 -4.16 11.83 -3.45
CA ASP A 73 -5.45 11.55 -2.82
C ASP A 73 -5.66 12.36 -1.53
N LEU A 74 -4.63 12.48 -0.69
CA LEU A 74 -4.70 13.27 0.54
C LEU A 74 -4.81 14.77 0.26
N GLU A 75 -4.05 15.31 -0.69
CA GLU A 75 -4.13 16.73 -1.06
C GLU A 75 -5.50 17.08 -1.64
N ARG A 76 -6.07 16.20 -2.47
CA ARG A 76 -7.43 16.36 -2.98
C ARG A 76 -8.45 16.43 -1.84
N LEU A 77 -8.34 15.54 -0.84
CA LEU A 77 -9.24 15.53 0.31
C LEU A 77 -9.09 16.78 1.19
N LYS A 78 -7.88 17.34 1.31
CA LYS A 78 -7.63 18.60 2.01
C LYS A 78 -8.28 19.78 1.26
N LYS A 79 -8.12 19.83 -0.07
CA LYS A 79 -8.68 20.89 -0.92
C LYS A 79 -10.21 20.99 -0.80
N ILE A 80 -10.91 19.87 -0.78
CA ILE A 80 -12.37 19.82 -0.62
C ILE A 80 -12.84 19.97 0.84
N ARG A 81 -11.90 20.15 1.80
CA ARG A 81 -12.16 20.22 3.25
C ARG A 81 -12.94 19.02 3.81
N ALA A 82 -12.73 17.83 3.25
CA ALA A 82 -13.36 16.61 3.78
C ALA A 82 -12.77 16.28 5.17
N HIS A 83 -13.64 15.86 6.12
CA HIS A 83 -13.22 15.51 7.49
C HIS A 83 -12.06 14.51 7.52
N ARG A 84 -12.07 13.52 6.62
CA ARG A 84 -10.97 12.56 6.45
C ARG A 84 -9.64 13.24 6.10
N GLY A 85 -9.65 14.18 5.15
CA GLY A 85 -8.45 14.91 4.72
C GLY A 85 -7.89 15.80 5.82
N LEU A 86 -8.77 16.52 6.52
CA LEU A 86 -8.37 17.39 7.65
C LEU A 86 -7.76 16.57 8.80
N ARG A 87 -8.35 15.41 9.13
CA ARG A 87 -7.78 14.52 10.15
C ARG A 87 -6.40 14.01 9.77
N HIS A 88 -6.20 13.61 8.52
CA HIS A 88 -4.88 13.22 8.03
C HIS A 88 -3.87 14.38 8.09
N TYR A 89 -4.30 15.60 7.76
CA TYR A 89 -3.46 16.79 7.87
C TYR A 89 -3.01 17.08 9.31
N TRP A 90 -3.90 16.91 10.29
CA TRP A 90 -3.58 17.06 11.72
C TRP A 90 -2.89 15.84 12.35
N GLY A 91 -2.60 14.79 11.57
CA GLY A 91 -1.98 13.56 12.09
C GLY A 91 -2.89 12.75 13.02
N LEU A 92 -4.21 12.96 12.95
CA LEU A 92 -5.21 12.23 13.73
C LEU A 92 -5.66 10.95 13.02
N ARG A 93 -6.01 9.94 13.81
CA ARG A 93 -6.52 8.67 13.28
C ARG A 93 -7.91 8.86 12.66
N VAL A 94 -8.21 8.20 11.55
CA VAL A 94 -9.42 8.50 10.73
C VAL A 94 -10.58 7.52 10.96
N ARG A 95 -10.32 6.23 11.17
CA ARG A 95 -11.35 5.17 11.14
C ARG A 95 -12.11 4.99 12.46
N GLY A 96 -12.62 6.07 13.06
CA GLY A 96 -13.49 6.01 14.25
C GLY A 96 -12.77 5.62 15.55
N GLN A 97 -11.44 5.59 15.56
CA GLN A 97 -10.69 5.24 16.76
C GLN A 97 -10.79 6.35 17.81
N HIS A 98 -11.00 5.97 19.07
CA HIS A 98 -11.01 6.91 20.19
C HIS A 98 -9.62 7.53 20.39
N THR A 99 -9.54 8.85 20.37
CA THR A 99 -8.29 9.61 20.58
C THR A 99 -8.16 10.16 22.00
N LYS A 100 -9.11 9.86 22.90
CA LYS A 100 -9.12 10.34 24.30
C LYS A 100 -7.97 9.74 25.12
N THR A 101 -7.82 8.42 25.04
CA THR A 101 -6.85 7.62 25.82
C THR A 101 -5.79 6.96 24.93
N THR A 102 -6.07 6.74 23.64
CA THR A 102 -5.18 6.02 22.72
C THR A 102 -4.44 6.98 21.78
N GLY A 103 -3.20 6.64 21.41
CA GLY A 103 -2.40 7.42 20.45
C GLY A 103 -1.75 8.68 21.03
N ARG A 104 -1.65 8.79 22.37
CA ARG A 104 -0.90 9.85 23.04
C ARG A 104 0.60 9.72 22.72
N ARG A 105 1.22 10.85 22.39
CA ARG A 105 2.67 10.99 22.18
C ARG A 105 3.19 12.03 23.18
N GLY A 106 4.25 11.72 23.91
CA GLY A 106 4.81 12.55 25.00
C GLY A 106 5.33 11.70 26.16
N ARG A 107 6.12 12.29 27.06
CA ARG A 107 6.61 11.59 28.27
C ARG A 107 5.45 11.23 29.19
N THR A 108 5.38 9.97 29.62
CA THR A 108 4.49 9.54 30.70
C THR A 108 4.98 10.12 32.01
N VAL A 109 4.11 10.80 32.77
CA VAL A 109 4.38 11.10 34.18
C VAL A 109 4.29 9.79 34.96
N GLY A 110 5.44 9.14 35.16
CA GLY A 110 5.55 7.99 36.05
C GLY A 110 5.36 8.43 37.50
N VAL A 111 4.76 7.56 38.33
CA VAL A 111 4.67 7.78 39.78
C VAL A 111 6.06 7.54 40.37
N SER A 112 6.67 8.57 40.95
CA SER A 112 7.89 8.41 41.75
C SER A 112 7.53 7.69 43.06
N LYS A 113 7.91 6.42 43.19
CA LYS A 113 7.97 5.78 44.52
C LYS A 113 9.14 6.40 45.27
N LYS A 114 8.88 6.90 46.49
CA LYS A 114 9.95 7.24 47.44
C LYS A 114 10.74 5.96 47.72
N LYS A 115 12.06 6.07 47.64
CA LYS A 115 13.00 5.08 48.18
C LYS A 115 12.95 5.12 49.70
#